data_AF-A0A8T4Y3C8-F1
#
_entry.id   AF-A0A8T4Y3C8-F1
#
_cell.length_a   1.000
_cell.length_b   1.000
_cell.length_c   1.000
_cell.angle_alpha   90.00
_cell.angle_beta   90.00
_cell.angle_gamma   90.00
#
_symmetry.space_group_name_H-M   'P 1'
#
loop_
_entity.id
_entity.type
_entity.pdbx_description
1 polymer ?
#
loop_
_entity_poly.entity_id
_entity_poly.type
_entity_poly.pdbx_seq_one_letter_code
_entity_poly.pdbx_strand_id
1 'polypeptide(L)'
;KSNLRRKASIGVHDLDKFKPPVKYTVKTSDFKFKPLDYDREITIKGILECHPKGVEYGHILAGFGKYPIIEDSEGLVLSMPPIINSDYTKVDVKTRNIFIDCTGLDWKTVSSVLNIITTSLAERGGEIYKVKVFYPFETPFGMVFESPDLRIQEVKLSLDFVNKILGEKLTMEEVLEFLYRMRYDAVGCSGENVLVKVPAYRVDIMHPIDLVEDIAIAYGYDRIKPEIPKVFTSGGESYLERFSSKVRLVMVGLGFQEVITDVLTNPHDLFIAMRIKPEPVVELENPKTIEYTVCRSWLMPCLMKTLSRNRHREYPQRIFEVDDVVILDENSETGARNVRKLAAVSTHSEADYAEIRAVVDALLKILDIDFHINPGEHPSFIDGRIGFIETTTGENLGFLGEIHPEVLENFGLENPSVGFEINLEFIMRLKGLDGNPKRAHADGPF
;
A
#
# COMPACT_ATOMS: atom_id res chain seq x y z
N LYS A 1 -6.64 7.14 10.34
CA LYS A 1 -7.86 6.85 11.12
C LYS A 1 -8.77 6.01 10.24
N SER A 2 -9.27 4.87 10.71
CA SER A 2 -10.03 3.94 9.86
C SER A 2 -11.40 4.52 9.48
N ASN A 3 -11.76 4.46 8.20
CA ASN A 3 -13.06 4.91 7.63
C ASN A 3 -14.26 4.03 8.04
N LEU A 4 -14.19 3.34 9.19
CA LEU A 4 -15.25 2.46 9.69
C LEU A 4 -16.52 3.29 9.95
N ARG A 5 -17.66 2.83 9.43
CA ARG A 5 -19.01 3.44 9.52
C ARG A 5 -19.30 4.68 8.67
N ARG A 6 -18.36 5.16 7.84
CA ARG A 6 -18.63 6.29 6.92
C ARG A 6 -19.61 5.93 5.80
N LYS A 7 -19.54 4.70 5.29
CA LYS A 7 -20.37 4.25 4.17
C LYS A 7 -21.74 3.73 4.60
N ALA A 8 -21.79 3.00 5.71
CA ALA A 8 -23.02 2.48 6.30
C ALA A 8 -22.88 2.31 7.82
N SER A 9 -23.98 2.48 8.56
CA SER A 9 -24.11 2.28 10.00
C SER A 9 -25.40 1.52 10.28
N ILE A 10 -25.32 0.55 11.19
CA ILE A 10 -26.43 -0.36 11.50
C ILE A 10 -26.93 -0.06 12.91
N GLY A 11 -28.24 0.10 13.05
CA GLY A 11 -28.94 0.09 14.33
C GLY A 11 -29.71 -1.21 14.50
N VAL A 12 -29.68 -1.78 15.71
CA VAL A 12 -30.43 -2.98 16.08
C VAL A 12 -31.22 -2.63 17.33
N HIS A 13 -32.54 -2.73 17.24
CA HIS A 13 -33.49 -2.17 18.18
C HIS A 13 -34.49 -3.23 18.62
N ASP A 14 -34.84 -3.23 19.90
CA ASP A 14 -35.95 -4.05 20.41
C ASP A 14 -37.29 -3.47 19.90
N LEU A 15 -37.95 -4.20 19.00
CA LEU A 15 -39.19 -3.75 18.36
C LEU A 15 -40.34 -3.60 19.36
N ASP A 16 -40.31 -4.39 20.45
CA ASP A 16 -41.40 -4.37 21.44
C ASP A 16 -41.35 -3.14 22.35
N LYS A 17 -40.28 -2.34 22.28
CA LYS A 17 -40.06 -1.17 23.15
C LYS A 17 -40.52 0.17 22.56
N PHE A 18 -40.68 0.31 21.24
CA PHE A 18 -41.00 1.59 20.61
C PHE A 18 -42.29 1.58 19.79
N LYS A 19 -42.82 2.76 19.46
CA LYS A 19 -44.09 2.91 18.73
C LYS A 19 -43.91 3.42 17.30
N PRO A 20 -44.16 2.60 16.26
CA PRO A 20 -44.15 3.06 14.86
C PRO A 20 -45.17 4.18 14.57
N PRO A 21 -44.99 5.00 13.51
CA PRO A 21 -43.88 4.96 12.55
C PRO A 21 -42.56 5.49 13.12
N VAL A 22 -41.46 5.06 12.51
CA VAL A 22 -40.10 5.55 12.80
C VAL A 22 -39.74 6.64 11.80
N LYS A 23 -39.07 7.69 12.27
CA LYS A 23 -38.68 8.85 11.46
C LYS A 23 -37.16 9.06 11.51
N TYR A 24 -36.54 9.10 10.33
CA TYR A 24 -35.17 9.59 10.16
C TYR A 24 -35.18 11.11 9.96
N THR A 25 -34.56 11.85 10.87
CA THR A 25 -34.56 13.31 10.89
C THR A 25 -33.22 13.86 11.40
N VAL A 26 -33.16 15.16 11.67
CA VAL A 26 -31.96 15.81 12.21
C VAL A 26 -32.30 16.68 13.42
N LYS A 27 -31.39 16.76 14.39
CA LYS A 27 -31.47 17.63 15.57
C LYS A 27 -30.20 18.49 15.72
N THR A 28 -30.26 19.51 16.56
CA THR A 28 -29.10 20.36 16.89
C THR A 28 -28.26 19.74 18.02
N SER A 29 -27.04 20.25 18.22
CA SER A 29 -26.08 19.75 19.22
C SER A 29 -26.60 19.76 20.67
N ASP A 30 -27.59 20.61 20.98
CA ASP A 30 -28.14 20.79 22.32
C ASP A 30 -29.27 19.80 22.65
N PHE A 31 -29.75 19.07 21.64
CA PHE A 31 -30.77 18.05 21.83
C PHE A 31 -30.23 16.92 22.73
N LYS A 32 -31.08 16.40 23.63
CA LYS A 32 -30.70 15.40 24.63
C LYS A 32 -31.43 14.08 24.39
N PHE A 33 -30.72 12.99 24.60
CA PHE A 33 -31.30 11.66 24.77
C PHE A 33 -30.37 10.81 25.63
N LYS A 34 -30.82 9.64 26.07
CA LYS A 34 -30.04 8.68 26.84
C LYS A 34 -29.32 7.71 25.88
N PRO A 35 -28.01 7.87 25.61
CA PRO A 35 -27.29 6.93 24.76
C PRO A 35 -27.10 5.59 25.49
N LEU A 36 -26.82 4.55 24.70
CA LEU A 36 -26.53 3.21 25.20
C LEU A 36 -25.37 3.24 26.22
N ASP A 37 -25.49 2.44 27.27
CA ASP A 37 -24.49 2.29 28.35
C ASP A 37 -24.15 3.61 29.08
N TYR A 38 -25.17 4.47 29.22
CA TYR A 38 -25.08 5.72 29.98
C TYR A 38 -26.30 5.91 30.87
N ASP A 39 -26.12 6.37 32.11
CA ASP A 39 -27.20 6.39 33.11
C ASP A 39 -28.16 7.58 33.01
N ARG A 40 -27.79 8.61 32.23
CA ARG A 40 -28.54 9.87 32.14
C ARG A 40 -28.63 10.37 30.71
N GLU A 41 -29.58 11.26 30.46
CA GLU A 41 -29.61 12.01 29.21
C GLU A 41 -28.44 12.98 29.11
N ILE A 42 -27.79 12.99 27.95
CA ILE A 42 -26.73 13.96 27.60
C ILE A 42 -27.01 14.58 26.25
N THR A 43 -26.45 15.77 26.02
CA THR A 43 -26.59 16.46 24.74
C THR A 43 -25.81 15.72 23.65
N ILE A 44 -26.20 15.89 22.39
CA ILE A 44 -25.43 15.38 21.24
C ILE A 44 -23.98 15.86 21.30
N LYS A 45 -23.75 17.13 21.67
CA LYS A 45 -22.40 17.65 21.93
C LYS A 45 -21.65 16.83 22.98
N GLY A 46 -22.29 16.56 24.12
CA GLY A 46 -21.70 15.73 25.18
C GLY A 46 -21.41 14.30 24.73
N ILE A 47 -22.23 13.74 23.84
CA ILE A 47 -21.96 12.43 23.22
C ILE A 47 -20.68 12.50 22.41
N LEU A 48 -20.55 13.46 21.50
CA LEU A 48 -19.39 13.59 20.61
C LEU A 48 -18.08 13.89 21.34
N GLU A 49 -18.14 14.60 22.47
CA GLU A 49 -16.96 15.00 23.24
C GLU A 49 -16.55 13.97 24.31
N CYS A 50 -17.52 13.31 24.96
CA CYS A 50 -17.25 12.52 26.17
C CYS A 50 -17.60 11.04 26.04
N HIS A 51 -18.54 10.66 25.18
CA HIS A 51 -18.93 9.26 25.04
C HIS A 51 -17.84 8.48 24.27
N PRO A 52 -17.42 7.27 24.70
CA PRO A 52 -16.36 6.53 24.03
C PRO A 52 -16.57 6.37 22.51
N LYS A 53 -17.80 6.04 22.10
CA LYS A 53 -18.17 5.95 20.66
C LYS A 53 -18.24 7.30 19.95
N GLY A 54 -18.56 8.38 20.67
CA GLY A 54 -18.53 9.73 20.12
C GLY A 54 -17.11 10.21 19.86
N VAL A 55 -16.18 9.95 20.79
CA VAL A 55 -14.76 10.25 20.60
C VAL A 55 -14.15 9.44 19.44
N GLU A 56 -14.52 8.16 19.35
CA GLU A 56 -14.03 7.25 18.30
C GLU A 56 -14.52 7.66 16.90
N TYR A 57 -15.83 7.88 16.73
CA TYR A 57 -16.46 8.07 15.41
C TYR A 57 -16.94 9.49 15.11
N GLY A 58 -16.86 10.42 16.06
CA GLY A 58 -17.42 11.77 15.94
C GLY A 58 -16.81 12.59 14.79
N HIS A 59 -15.58 12.25 14.38
CA HIS A 59 -14.93 12.85 13.22
C HIS A 59 -15.71 12.66 11.90
N ILE A 60 -16.59 11.66 11.80
CA ILE A 60 -17.47 11.44 10.63
C ILE A 60 -18.50 12.57 10.49
N LEU A 61 -18.92 13.16 11.62
CA LEU A 61 -19.88 14.25 11.68
C LEU A 61 -19.21 15.62 11.88
N ALA A 62 -17.87 15.70 11.77
CA ALA A 62 -17.15 16.95 11.93
C ALA A 62 -17.54 17.96 10.83
N GLY A 63 -17.84 19.19 11.23
CA GLY A 63 -18.22 20.29 10.32
C GLY A 63 -19.71 20.41 10.02
N PHE A 64 -20.57 19.51 10.53
CA PHE A 64 -22.02 19.60 10.37
C PHE A 64 -22.70 20.30 11.56
N GLY A 65 -23.68 21.18 11.28
CA GLY A 65 -24.46 21.90 12.30
C GLY A 65 -25.75 21.19 12.74
N LYS A 66 -26.10 20.08 12.11
CA LYS A 66 -27.26 19.24 12.43
C LYS A 66 -26.84 17.78 12.37
N TYR A 67 -27.41 16.97 13.26
CA TYR A 67 -26.99 15.60 13.50
C TYR A 67 -28.16 14.65 13.24
N PRO A 68 -27.95 13.55 12.50
CA PRO A 68 -29.01 12.62 12.15
C PRO A 68 -29.51 11.85 13.38
N ILE A 69 -30.83 11.67 13.47
CA ILE A 69 -31.54 11.00 14.57
C ILE A 69 -32.62 10.12 13.97
N ILE A 70 -32.79 8.93 14.54
CA ILE A 70 -33.93 8.07 14.33
C ILE A 70 -34.81 8.14 15.59
N GLU A 71 -36.07 8.52 15.43
CA GLU A 71 -37.04 8.66 16.53
C GLU A 71 -38.34 7.92 16.21
N ASP A 72 -39.06 7.47 17.24
CA ASP A 72 -40.38 6.85 17.09
C ASP A 72 -41.51 7.90 17.02
N SER A 73 -42.77 7.43 16.95
CA SER A 73 -43.94 8.30 16.85
C SER A 73 -44.19 9.18 18.08
N GLU A 74 -43.60 8.85 19.23
CA GLU A 74 -43.67 9.63 20.47
C GLU A 74 -42.46 10.57 20.62
N GLY A 75 -41.53 10.56 19.66
CA GLY A 75 -40.33 11.38 19.67
C GLY A 75 -39.20 10.82 20.54
N LEU A 76 -39.30 9.55 20.97
CA LEU A 76 -38.23 8.87 21.70
C LEU A 76 -37.16 8.39 20.72
N VAL A 77 -35.90 8.68 21.05
CA VAL A 77 -34.76 8.38 20.16
C VAL A 77 -34.44 6.89 20.18
N LEU A 78 -34.34 6.31 18.99
CA LEU A 78 -33.82 4.97 18.73
C LEU A 78 -32.29 5.03 18.59
N SER A 79 -31.77 5.93 17.77
CA SER A 79 -30.32 6.07 17.53
C SER A 79 -29.93 7.45 17.00
N MET A 80 -28.62 7.73 17.09
CA MET A 80 -27.92 8.83 16.44
C MET A 80 -26.85 8.26 15.49
N PRO A 81 -27.21 7.94 14.24
CA PRO A 81 -26.24 7.41 13.28
C PRO A 81 -25.11 8.41 12.97
N PRO A 82 -23.92 7.94 12.53
CA PRO A 82 -23.41 6.59 12.61
C PRO A 82 -22.76 6.27 13.99
N ILE A 83 -23.09 7.05 15.02
CA ILE A 83 -22.33 7.11 16.28
C ILE A 83 -22.81 6.07 17.29
N ILE A 84 -24.07 6.16 17.74
CA ILE A 84 -24.55 5.42 18.91
C ILE A 84 -26.07 5.18 18.88
N ASN A 85 -26.51 4.05 19.46
CA ASN A 85 -27.92 3.76 19.70
C ASN A 85 -28.36 4.31 21.07
N SER A 86 -29.67 4.43 21.27
CA SER A 86 -30.27 4.81 22.54
C SER A 86 -30.38 3.60 23.48
N ASP A 87 -30.33 3.83 24.79
CA ASP A 87 -30.60 2.81 25.80
C ASP A 87 -32.07 2.35 25.76
N TYR A 88 -32.98 3.23 25.31
CA TYR A 88 -34.42 2.98 25.19
C TYR A 88 -34.76 1.69 24.43
N THR A 89 -34.09 1.44 23.31
CA THR A 89 -34.35 0.29 22.43
C THR A 89 -33.24 -0.77 22.51
N LYS A 90 -32.51 -0.80 23.63
CA LYS A 90 -31.45 -1.78 23.88
C LYS A 90 -31.98 -3.21 23.74
N VAL A 91 -31.27 -4.00 22.95
CA VAL A 91 -31.51 -5.44 22.76
C VAL A 91 -30.77 -6.23 23.83
N ASP A 92 -31.43 -7.24 24.38
CA ASP A 92 -30.84 -8.20 25.33
C ASP A 92 -31.25 -9.65 25.00
N VAL A 93 -30.84 -10.60 25.82
CA VAL A 93 -31.10 -12.05 25.60
C VAL A 93 -32.59 -12.43 25.65
N LYS A 94 -33.46 -11.55 26.16
CA LYS A 94 -34.91 -11.74 26.22
C LYS A 94 -35.63 -11.11 25.04
N THR A 95 -34.99 -10.23 24.27
CA THR A 95 -35.58 -9.65 23.06
C THR A 95 -36.01 -10.77 22.08
N ARG A 96 -37.18 -10.59 21.47
CA ARG A 96 -37.76 -11.55 20.50
C ARG A 96 -37.98 -10.92 19.15
N ASN A 97 -38.48 -9.68 19.14
CA ASN A 97 -38.75 -8.93 17.92
C ASN A 97 -37.69 -7.83 17.76
N ILE A 98 -37.05 -7.77 16.60
CA ILE A 98 -35.94 -6.85 16.34
C ILE A 98 -36.28 -5.97 15.13
N PHE A 99 -36.11 -4.66 15.28
CA PHE A 99 -36.10 -3.69 14.19
C PHE A 99 -34.64 -3.35 13.85
N ILE A 100 -34.31 -3.40 12.56
CA ILE A 100 -32.96 -3.11 12.07
C ILE A 100 -33.05 -1.95 11.11
N ASP A 101 -32.31 -0.88 11.40
CA ASP A 101 -32.07 0.18 10.44
C ASP A 101 -30.63 0.12 9.93
N CYS A 102 -30.44 0.57 8.70
CA CYS A 102 -29.13 0.80 8.14
C CYS A 102 -29.14 2.15 7.41
N THR A 103 -28.25 3.04 7.81
CA THR A 103 -28.12 4.39 7.24
C THR A 103 -26.74 4.57 6.65
N GLY A 104 -26.60 5.40 5.63
CA GLY A 104 -25.31 5.57 4.96
C GLY A 104 -25.38 6.48 3.74
N LEU A 105 -24.21 6.76 3.17
CA LEU A 105 -24.08 7.59 1.96
C LEU A 105 -24.05 6.76 0.68
N ASP A 106 -23.87 5.44 0.78
CA ASP A 106 -23.84 4.53 -0.36
C ASP A 106 -24.97 3.50 -0.24
N TRP A 107 -25.97 3.61 -1.11
CA TRP A 107 -27.15 2.76 -1.09
C TRP A 107 -26.81 1.27 -1.28
N LYS A 108 -25.89 0.95 -2.20
CA LYS A 108 -25.50 -0.45 -2.47
C LYS A 108 -24.95 -1.08 -1.20
N THR A 109 -24.06 -0.38 -0.49
CA THR A 109 -23.51 -0.83 0.80
C THR A 109 -24.63 -0.97 1.84
N VAL A 110 -25.49 0.04 2.00
CA VAL A 110 -26.59 0.03 2.99
C VAL A 110 -27.52 -1.17 2.76
N SER A 111 -27.98 -1.37 1.53
CA SER A 111 -28.88 -2.48 1.18
C SER A 111 -28.19 -3.84 1.34
N SER A 112 -26.93 -3.96 0.92
CA SER A 112 -26.13 -5.19 1.04
C SER A 112 -25.95 -5.60 2.50
N VAL A 113 -25.56 -4.65 3.35
CA VAL A 113 -25.38 -4.86 4.79
C VAL A 113 -26.70 -5.29 5.44
N LEU A 114 -27.80 -4.62 5.12
CA LEU A 114 -29.11 -4.98 5.67
C LEU A 114 -29.54 -6.39 5.22
N ASN A 115 -29.35 -6.74 3.95
CA ASN A 115 -29.65 -8.08 3.42
C ASN A 115 -28.83 -9.15 4.15
N ILE A 116 -27.53 -8.94 4.35
CA ILE A 116 -26.66 -9.88 5.05
C ILE A 116 -27.12 -10.10 6.50
N ILE A 117 -27.40 -9.03 7.24
CA ILE A 117 -27.79 -9.14 8.65
C ILE A 117 -29.15 -9.82 8.78
N THR A 118 -30.14 -9.38 7.99
CA THR A 118 -31.50 -9.94 8.06
C THR A 118 -31.53 -11.42 7.67
N THR A 119 -30.83 -11.81 6.61
CA THR A 119 -30.72 -13.22 6.20
C THR A 119 -29.91 -14.06 7.19
N SER A 120 -28.88 -13.51 7.83
CA SER A 120 -28.13 -14.19 8.90
C SER A 120 -29.00 -14.49 10.13
N LEU A 121 -29.92 -13.58 10.47
CA LEU A 121 -30.89 -13.82 11.54
C LEU A 121 -31.95 -14.85 11.12
N ALA A 122 -32.37 -14.83 9.86
CA ALA A 122 -33.31 -15.82 9.34
C ALA A 122 -32.74 -17.24 9.32
N GLU A 123 -31.45 -17.39 8.96
CA GLU A 123 -30.74 -18.67 9.05
C GLU A 123 -30.75 -19.26 10.47
N ARG A 124 -30.86 -18.40 11.50
CA ARG A 124 -30.93 -18.78 12.91
C ARG A 124 -32.36 -19.01 13.41
N GLY A 125 -33.34 -19.07 12.52
CA GLY A 125 -34.76 -19.31 12.83
C GLY A 125 -35.61 -18.05 12.97
N GLY A 126 -35.08 -16.87 12.63
CA GLY A 126 -35.86 -15.63 12.58
C GLY A 126 -36.77 -15.55 11.34
N GLU A 127 -37.87 -14.83 11.46
CA GLU A 127 -38.74 -14.49 10.33
C GLU A 127 -38.47 -13.05 9.86
N ILE A 128 -38.30 -12.84 8.54
CA ILE A 128 -38.00 -11.52 7.98
C ILE A 128 -39.31 -10.82 7.60
N TYR A 129 -39.55 -9.66 8.18
CA TYR A 129 -40.63 -8.75 7.81
C TYR A 129 -40.08 -7.55 7.03
N LYS A 130 -40.85 -7.06 6.06
CA LYS A 130 -40.48 -5.87 5.28
C LYS A 130 -41.06 -4.61 5.88
N VAL A 131 -40.34 -3.51 5.75
CA VAL A 131 -40.73 -2.16 6.16
C VAL A 131 -40.88 -1.30 4.92
N LYS A 132 -41.94 -0.47 4.88
CA LYS A 132 -42.10 0.58 3.87
C LYS A 132 -41.29 1.80 4.27
N VAL A 133 -40.38 2.21 3.42
CA VAL A 133 -39.53 3.40 3.61
C VAL A 133 -40.09 4.53 2.76
N PHE A 134 -40.28 5.70 3.38
CA PHE A 134 -40.86 6.88 2.74
C PHE A 134 -39.81 7.98 2.65
N TYR A 135 -39.51 8.43 1.44
CA TYR A 135 -38.68 9.59 1.18
C TYR A 135 -39.55 10.80 0.81
N PRO A 136 -39.22 12.01 1.30
CA PRO A 136 -39.96 13.23 0.94
C PRO A 136 -39.58 13.75 -0.47
N PHE A 137 -38.75 13.04 -1.21
CA PHE A 137 -38.27 13.38 -2.55
C PHE A 137 -38.06 12.10 -3.38
N GLU A 138 -37.99 12.25 -4.70
CA GLU A 138 -37.76 11.15 -5.64
C GLU A 138 -36.35 10.55 -5.44
N THR A 139 -36.27 9.23 -5.40
CA THR A 139 -35.00 8.47 -5.34
C THR A 139 -34.91 7.52 -6.54
N PRO A 140 -33.74 6.93 -6.86
CA PRO A 140 -33.65 5.88 -7.88
C PRO A 140 -34.56 4.66 -7.64
N PHE A 141 -35.13 4.53 -6.44
CA PHE A 141 -36.05 3.45 -6.04
C PHE A 141 -37.49 3.94 -5.85
N GLY A 142 -37.79 5.18 -6.23
CA GLY A 142 -39.05 5.86 -5.99
C GLY A 142 -39.14 6.57 -4.63
N MET A 143 -40.23 7.30 -4.39
CA MET A 143 -40.49 7.94 -3.09
C MET A 143 -40.89 6.95 -2.00
N VAL A 144 -41.39 5.77 -2.36
CA VAL A 144 -41.81 4.71 -1.44
C VAL A 144 -41.31 3.37 -1.96
N PHE A 145 -40.59 2.62 -1.12
CA PHE A 145 -40.15 1.27 -1.44
C PHE A 145 -40.17 0.37 -0.19
N GLU A 146 -40.06 -0.94 -0.40
CA GLU A 146 -40.00 -1.94 0.67
C GLU A 146 -38.58 -2.44 0.88
N SER A 147 -38.19 -2.65 2.14
CA SER A 147 -36.87 -3.10 2.56
C SER A 147 -36.98 -4.19 3.65
N PRO A 148 -36.09 -5.20 3.72
CA PRO A 148 -34.96 -5.44 2.82
C PRO A 148 -35.39 -5.91 1.42
N ASP A 149 -34.55 -5.62 0.42
CA ASP A 149 -34.71 -6.10 -0.94
C ASP A 149 -33.98 -7.44 -1.12
N LEU A 150 -34.73 -8.53 -0.97
CA LEU A 150 -34.22 -9.90 -1.06
C LEU A 150 -34.44 -10.52 -2.45
N ARG A 151 -34.58 -9.70 -3.50
CA ARG A 151 -34.68 -10.21 -4.88
C ARG A 151 -33.42 -10.96 -5.26
N ILE A 152 -33.61 -12.14 -5.82
CA ILE A 152 -32.55 -13.01 -6.33
C ILE A 152 -31.99 -12.41 -7.62
N GLN A 153 -30.68 -12.49 -7.79
CA GLN A 153 -30.02 -12.10 -9.03
C GLN A 153 -29.80 -13.34 -9.90
N GLU A 154 -29.90 -13.19 -11.22
CA GLU A 154 -29.70 -14.29 -12.14
C GLU A 154 -28.41 -14.06 -12.95
N VAL A 155 -27.49 -15.02 -12.85
CA VAL A 155 -26.21 -14.98 -13.55
C VAL A 155 -26.14 -16.16 -14.50
N LYS A 156 -25.90 -15.88 -15.78
CA LYS A 156 -25.72 -16.93 -16.79
C LYS A 156 -24.30 -17.47 -16.71
N LEU A 157 -24.16 -18.79 -16.64
CA LEU A 157 -22.88 -19.49 -16.62
C LEU A 157 -22.87 -20.57 -17.71
N SER A 158 -21.77 -20.71 -18.43
CA SER A 158 -21.59 -21.79 -19.40
C SER A 158 -20.57 -22.82 -18.92
N LEU A 159 -20.83 -24.10 -19.22
CA LEU A 159 -19.95 -25.21 -18.88
C LEU A 159 -18.58 -25.09 -19.56
N ASP A 160 -18.57 -24.67 -20.83
CA ASP A 160 -17.32 -24.39 -21.56
C ASP A 160 -16.47 -23.34 -20.84
N PHE A 161 -17.10 -22.26 -20.34
CA PHE A 161 -16.38 -21.23 -19.59
C PHE A 161 -15.79 -21.77 -18.28
N VAL A 162 -16.57 -22.55 -17.51
CA VAL A 162 -16.09 -23.18 -16.27
C VAL A 162 -14.88 -24.08 -16.57
N ASN A 163 -15.01 -25.00 -17.52
CA ASN A 163 -13.96 -25.95 -17.87
C ASN A 163 -12.72 -25.27 -18.44
N LYS A 164 -12.89 -24.23 -19.27
CA LYS A 164 -11.78 -23.46 -19.81
C LYS A 164 -10.99 -22.72 -18.74
N ILE A 165 -11.66 -22.14 -17.75
CA ILE A 165 -11.00 -21.41 -16.66
C ILE A 165 -10.34 -22.36 -15.68
N LEU A 166 -11.03 -23.44 -15.28
CA LEU A 166 -10.49 -24.41 -14.31
C LEU A 166 -9.45 -25.34 -14.92
N GLY A 167 -9.42 -25.50 -16.24
CA GLY A 167 -8.59 -26.49 -16.92
C GLY A 167 -9.09 -27.93 -16.73
N GLU A 168 -10.34 -28.10 -16.33
CA GLU A 168 -10.96 -29.39 -16.00
C GLU A 168 -12.00 -29.81 -17.05
N LYS A 169 -12.50 -31.05 -16.93
CA LYS A 169 -13.56 -31.60 -17.79
C LYS A 169 -14.77 -32.00 -16.96
N LEU A 170 -15.34 -31.04 -16.25
CA LEU A 170 -16.53 -31.23 -15.44
C LEU A 170 -17.77 -31.43 -16.32
N THR A 171 -18.73 -32.20 -15.84
CA THR A 171 -20.07 -32.29 -16.44
C THR A 171 -21.01 -31.23 -15.88
N MET A 172 -22.14 -30.98 -16.54
CA MET A 172 -23.14 -30.03 -16.04
C MET A 172 -23.72 -30.48 -14.69
N GLU A 173 -23.89 -31.78 -14.48
CA GLU A 173 -24.37 -32.36 -13.22
C GLU A 173 -23.41 -32.07 -12.07
N GLU A 174 -22.10 -32.24 -12.28
CA GLU A 174 -21.08 -31.92 -11.26
C GLU A 174 -21.08 -30.42 -10.95
N VAL A 175 -21.14 -29.57 -11.98
CA VAL A 175 -21.22 -28.11 -11.81
C VAL A 175 -22.44 -27.70 -10.99
N LEU A 176 -23.61 -28.28 -11.27
CA LEU A 176 -24.81 -28.02 -10.48
C LEU A 176 -24.64 -28.47 -9.03
N GLU A 177 -24.09 -29.67 -8.78
CA GLU A 177 -23.81 -30.16 -7.44
C GLU A 177 -22.90 -29.19 -6.67
N PHE A 178 -21.84 -28.70 -7.30
CA PHE A 178 -20.93 -27.73 -6.70
C PHE A 178 -21.61 -26.39 -6.41
N LEU A 179 -22.43 -25.88 -7.32
CA LEU A 179 -23.21 -24.67 -7.10
C LEU A 179 -24.19 -24.84 -5.92
N TYR A 180 -24.88 -25.98 -5.82
CA TYR A 180 -25.78 -26.27 -4.69
C TYR A 180 -25.03 -26.33 -3.36
N ARG A 181 -23.85 -26.95 -3.32
CA ARG A 181 -22.99 -26.99 -2.13
C ARG A 181 -22.57 -25.59 -1.68
N MET A 182 -22.44 -24.65 -2.62
CA MET A 182 -22.14 -23.23 -2.37
C MET A 182 -23.39 -22.36 -2.17
N ARG A 183 -24.55 -22.98 -1.92
CA ARG A 183 -25.84 -22.34 -1.61
C ARG A 183 -26.43 -21.50 -2.73
N TYR A 184 -26.14 -21.87 -3.98
CA TYR A 184 -26.87 -21.34 -5.13
C TYR A 184 -28.01 -22.27 -5.53
N ASP A 185 -29.03 -21.68 -6.15
CA ASP A 185 -30.04 -22.43 -6.89
C ASP A 185 -29.77 -22.32 -8.40
N ALA A 186 -30.29 -23.27 -9.18
CA ALA A 186 -30.29 -23.19 -10.64
C ALA A 186 -31.73 -23.24 -11.17
N VAL A 187 -32.06 -22.36 -12.13
CA VAL A 187 -33.44 -22.25 -12.68
C VAL A 187 -33.68 -23.21 -13.83
N GLY A 188 -32.62 -23.57 -14.54
CA GLY A 188 -32.72 -24.45 -15.69
C GLY A 188 -31.40 -24.56 -16.44
N CYS A 189 -31.26 -25.69 -17.13
CA CYS A 189 -30.15 -25.97 -18.03
C CYS A 189 -30.66 -25.98 -19.46
N SER A 190 -29.94 -25.32 -20.36
CA SER A 190 -30.18 -25.37 -21.80
C SER A 190 -28.88 -25.70 -22.50
N GLY A 191 -28.67 -26.99 -22.79
CA GLY A 191 -27.40 -27.49 -23.30
C GLY A 191 -26.28 -27.20 -22.30
N GLU A 192 -25.27 -26.46 -22.76
CA GLU A 192 -24.09 -26.10 -21.96
C GLU A 192 -24.24 -24.82 -21.13
N ASN A 193 -25.45 -24.28 -20.99
CA ASN A 193 -25.70 -23.07 -20.21
C ASN A 193 -26.62 -23.35 -19.02
N VAL A 194 -26.33 -22.72 -17.89
CA VAL A 194 -27.16 -22.71 -16.69
C VAL A 194 -27.43 -21.27 -16.26
N LEU A 195 -28.66 -21.02 -15.79
CA LEU A 195 -29.02 -19.77 -15.14
C LEU A 195 -28.97 -19.96 -13.62
N VAL A 196 -27.98 -19.35 -12.99
CA VAL A 196 -27.70 -19.48 -11.56
C VAL A 196 -28.42 -18.36 -10.80
N LYS A 197 -29.19 -18.75 -9.78
CA LYS A 197 -29.86 -17.87 -8.84
C LYS A 197 -28.94 -17.56 -7.68
N VAL A 198 -28.47 -16.32 -7.66
CA VAL A 198 -27.60 -15.78 -6.62
C VAL A 198 -28.48 -15.13 -5.55
N PRO A 199 -28.47 -15.66 -4.31
CA PRO A 199 -29.28 -15.11 -3.24
C PRO A 199 -28.78 -13.70 -2.85
N ALA A 200 -29.69 -12.85 -2.37
CA ALA A 200 -29.42 -11.43 -2.13
C ALA A 200 -28.35 -11.14 -1.04
N TYR A 201 -27.93 -12.15 -0.27
CA TYR A 201 -26.83 -12.05 0.70
C TYR A 201 -25.45 -12.29 0.08
N ARG A 202 -25.36 -12.84 -1.13
CA ARG A 202 -24.11 -13.05 -1.90
C ARG A 202 -23.78 -11.79 -2.70
N VAL A 203 -23.33 -10.77 -1.99
CA VAL A 203 -23.03 -9.44 -2.52
C VAL A 203 -21.69 -9.37 -3.25
N ASP A 204 -20.88 -10.41 -3.08
CA ASP A 204 -19.58 -10.66 -3.72
C ASP A 204 -19.69 -11.08 -5.19
N ILE A 205 -20.83 -11.64 -5.61
CA ILE A 205 -21.02 -12.14 -6.97
C ILE A 205 -21.38 -10.99 -7.92
N MET A 206 -20.42 -10.60 -8.75
CA MET A 206 -20.54 -9.50 -9.71
C MET A 206 -20.31 -9.94 -11.15
N HIS A 207 -19.69 -11.10 -11.36
CA HIS A 207 -19.32 -11.65 -12.65
C HIS A 207 -19.40 -13.19 -12.63
N PRO A 208 -19.64 -13.87 -13.76
CA PRO A 208 -19.66 -15.34 -13.81
C PRO A 208 -18.38 -16.01 -13.29
N ILE A 209 -17.25 -15.31 -13.28
CA ILE A 209 -15.98 -15.83 -12.73
C ILE A 209 -16.07 -16.10 -11.23
N ASP A 210 -16.89 -15.34 -10.49
CA ASP A 210 -17.06 -15.52 -9.05
C ASP A 210 -17.82 -16.84 -8.77
N LEU A 211 -18.70 -17.26 -9.70
CA LEU A 211 -19.32 -18.59 -9.65
C LEU A 211 -18.31 -19.69 -9.96
N VAL A 212 -17.36 -19.44 -10.88
CA VAL A 212 -16.28 -20.38 -11.19
C VAL A 212 -15.36 -20.57 -9.99
N GLU A 213 -15.04 -19.49 -9.25
CA GLU A 213 -14.31 -19.57 -7.98
C GLU A 213 -15.03 -20.48 -6.97
N ASP A 214 -16.32 -20.27 -6.75
CA ASP A 214 -17.12 -21.09 -5.85
C ASP A 214 -17.19 -22.57 -6.28
N ILE A 215 -17.31 -22.82 -7.59
CA ILE A 215 -17.22 -24.17 -8.15
C ILE A 215 -15.85 -24.78 -7.85
N ALA A 216 -14.77 -24.02 -7.99
CA ALA A 216 -13.42 -24.48 -7.69
C ALA A 216 -13.22 -24.80 -6.20
N ILE A 217 -13.78 -23.98 -5.30
CA ILE A 217 -13.80 -24.23 -3.85
C ILE A 217 -14.54 -25.53 -3.55
N ALA A 218 -15.73 -25.73 -4.13
CA ALA A 218 -16.53 -26.93 -3.92
C ALA A 218 -15.89 -28.19 -4.52
N TYR A 219 -15.23 -28.06 -5.67
CA TYR A 219 -14.43 -29.12 -6.29
C TYR A 219 -13.22 -29.48 -5.42
N GLY A 220 -12.55 -28.47 -4.88
CA GLY A 220 -11.34 -28.55 -4.06
C GLY A 220 -10.09 -28.29 -4.90
N TYR A 221 -9.37 -27.20 -4.60
CA TYR A 221 -8.18 -26.80 -5.36
C TYR A 221 -7.09 -27.88 -5.42
N ASP A 222 -6.95 -28.70 -4.38
CA ASP A 222 -5.97 -29.79 -4.34
C ASP A 222 -6.19 -30.88 -5.41
N ARG A 223 -7.38 -30.92 -6.02
CA ARG A 223 -7.71 -31.86 -7.09
C ARG A 223 -7.33 -31.35 -8.48
N ILE A 224 -7.12 -30.04 -8.63
CA ILE A 224 -6.74 -29.43 -9.91
C ILE A 224 -5.28 -29.78 -10.18
N LYS A 225 -5.03 -30.45 -11.30
CA LYS A 225 -3.68 -30.87 -11.66
C LYS A 225 -2.88 -29.67 -12.21
N PRO A 226 -1.72 -29.33 -11.62
CA PRO A 226 -0.87 -28.29 -12.19
C PRO A 226 -0.40 -28.66 -13.61
N GLU A 227 -0.56 -27.74 -14.56
CA GLU A 227 -0.01 -27.86 -15.92
C GLU A 227 0.97 -26.70 -16.17
N ILE A 228 2.08 -26.99 -16.85
CA ILE A 228 3.02 -25.95 -17.28
C ILE A 228 2.42 -25.25 -18.51
N PRO A 229 2.24 -23.92 -18.48
CA PRO A 229 1.74 -23.17 -19.63
C PRO A 229 2.61 -23.41 -20.86
N LYS A 230 1.97 -23.76 -21.99
CA LYS A 230 2.64 -24.00 -23.28
C LYS A 230 2.94 -22.69 -24.02
N VAL A 231 3.58 -21.76 -23.33
CA VAL A 231 4.03 -20.49 -23.88
C VAL A 231 5.56 -20.51 -24.00
N PHE A 232 6.06 -20.33 -25.21
CA PHE A 232 7.49 -20.14 -25.45
C PHE A 232 7.80 -18.64 -25.35
N THR A 233 8.62 -18.26 -24.37
CA THR A 233 9.08 -16.89 -24.18
C THR A 233 10.58 -16.87 -23.92
N SER A 234 11.29 -15.94 -24.57
CA SER A 234 12.69 -15.67 -24.24
C SER A 234 12.75 -14.52 -23.24
N GLY A 235 13.07 -14.85 -21.99
CA GLY A 235 13.42 -13.85 -20.97
C GLY A 235 14.90 -13.48 -21.03
N GLY A 236 15.27 -12.35 -20.46
CA GLY A 236 16.66 -11.92 -20.32
C GLY A 236 16.82 -10.95 -19.17
N GLU A 237 17.99 -10.97 -18.54
CA GLU A 237 18.37 -9.97 -17.53
C GLU A 237 18.63 -8.62 -18.21
N SER A 238 18.16 -7.53 -17.59
CA SER A 238 18.46 -6.18 -18.06
C SER A 238 19.97 -5.95 -18.14
N TYR A 239 20.42 -5.23 -19.17
CA TYR A 239 21.83 -4.87 -19.31
C TYR A 239 22.38 -4.16 -18.07
N LEU A 240 21.57 -3.31 -17.43
CA LEU A 240 21.95 -2.60 -16.21
C LEU A 240 22.21 -3.53 -15.03
N GLU A 241 21.40 -4.58 -14.87
CA GLU A 241 21.61 -5.57 -13.80
C GLU A 241 22.82 -6.46 -14.07
N ARG A 242 22.99 -6.92 -15.33
CA ARG A 242 24.18 -7.66 -15.74
C ARG A 242 25.46 -6.86 -15.48
N PHE A 243 25.44 -5.58 -15.83
CA PHE A 243 26.56 -4.66 -15.61
C PHE A 243 26.80 -4.42 -14.12
N SER A 244 25.74 -4.13 -13.34
CA SER A 244 25.83 -3.92 -11.89
C SER A 244 26.38 -5.16 -11.17
N SER A 245 25.93 -6.36 -11.53
CA SER A 245 26.42 -7.62 -10.98
C SER A 245 27.91 -7.85 -11.23
N LYS A 246 28.43 -7.46 -12.41
CA LYS A 246 29.87 -7.49 -12.68
C LYS A 246 30.64 -6.49 -11.84
N VAL A 247 30.13 -5.26 -11.70
CA VAL A 247 30.73 -4.23 -10.85
C VAL A 247 30.82 -4.70 -9.40
N ARG A 248 29.77 -5.36 -8.87
CA ARG A 248 29.79 -5.96 -7.53
C ARG A 248 30.90 -6.98 -7.37
N LEU A 249 31.08 -7.89 -8.34
CA LEU A 249 32.16 -8.87 -8.31
C LEU A 249 33.56 -8.22 -8.30
N VAL A 250 33.75 -7.13 -9.05
CA VAL A 250 35.00 -6.37 -9.04
C VAL A 250 35.28 -5.77 -7.66
N MET A 251 34.29 -5.13 -7.04
CA MET A 251 34.44 -4.53 -5.72
C MET A 251 34.74 -5.56 -4.63
N VAL A 252 34.10 -6.74 -4.70
CA VAL A 252 34.43 -7.89 -3.83
C VAL A 252 35.88 -8.34 -4.05
N GLY A 253 36.33 -8.42 -5.30
CA GLY A 253 37.71 -8.74 -5.64
C GLY A 253 38.73 -7.71 -5.15
N LEU A 254 38.32 -6.45 -5.02
CA LEU A 254 39.12 -5.36 -4.43
C LEU A 254 39.07 -5.34 -2.89
N GLY A 255 38.41 -6.31 -2.26
CA GLY A 255 38.39 -6.49 -0.81
C GLY A 255 37.35 -5.66 -0.08
N PHE A 256 36.30 -5.18 -0.77
CA PHE A 256 35.17 -4.50 -0.15
C PHE A 256 34.02 -5.48 0.11
N GLN A 257 33.27 -5.24 1.19
CA GLN A 257 32.05 -5.96 1.53
C GLN A 257 30.82 -5.19 1.04
N GLU A 258 29.95 -5.84 0.28
CA GLU A 258 28.70 -5.22 -0.14
C GLU A 258 27.76 -5.05 1.06
N VAL A 259 27.12 -3.89 1.15
CA VAL A 259 26.04 -3.58 2.09
C VAL A 259 24.80 -3.14 1.32
N ILE A 260 23.64 -3.26 1.95
CA ILE A 260 22.36 -2.80 1.41
C ILE A 260 21.80 -1.82 2.42
N THR A 261 21.62 -0.56 2.01
CA THR A 261 21.10 0.50 2.88
C THR A 261 19.66 0.83 2.55
N ASP A 262 18.97 1.48 3.49
CA ASP A 262 17.60 1.93 3.26
C ASP A 262 17.57 3.01 2.17
N VAL A 263 16.65 2.88 1.20
CA VAL A 263 16.40 3.93 0.19
C VAL A 263 15.83 5.19 0.86
N LEU A 264 15.10 5.01 1.96
CA LEU A 264 14.57 6.11 2.76
C LEU A 264 15.57 6.52 3.83
N THR A 265 15.69 7.83 4.02
CA THR A 265 16.53 8.44 5.04
C THR A 265 15.87 9.74 5.51
N ASN A 266 16.65 10.63 6.12
CA ASN A 266 16.21 11.94 6.58
C ASN A 266 17.16 13.04 6.05
N PRO A 267 16.69 14.30 5.95
CA PRO A 267 17.50 15.41 5.46
C PRO A 267 18.76 15.69 6.29
N HIS A 268 18.74 15.37 7.59
CA HIS A 268 19.90 15.56 8.46
C HIS A 268 21.06 14.67 8.01
N ASP A 269 20.84 13.36 7.89
CA ASP A 269 21.90 12.43 7.48
C ASP A 269 22.32 12.68 6.03
N LEU A 270 21.36 12.99 5.14
CA LEU A 270 21.59 13.17 3.71
C LEU A 270 22.45 14.41 3.38
N PHE A 271 22.28 15.50 4.15
CA PHE A 271 22.89 16.80 3.86
C PHE A 271 23.69 17.36 5.03
N ILE A 272 23.06 17.54 6.19
CA ILE A 272 23.64 18.28 7.32
C ILE A 272 24.86 17.56 7.90
N ALA A 273 24.74 16.27 8.18
CA ALA A 273 25.84 15.45 8.68
C ALA A 273 27.02 15.39 7.68
N MET A 274 26.72 15.57 6.39
CA MET A 274 27.70 15.62 5.30
C MET A 274 28.21 17.04 4.99
N ARG A 275 27.81 18.06 5.75
CA ARG A 275 28.16 19.48 5.54
C ARG A 275 27.69 20.07 4.21
N ILE A 276 26.65 19.49 3.62
CA ILE A 276 26.03 19.98 2.38
C ILE A 276 24.81 20.82 2.74
N LYS A 277 24.57 21.88 1.97
CA LYS A 277 23.33 22.64 2.06
C LYS A 277 22.18 21.76 1.59
N PRO A 278 21.06 21.68 2.34
CA PRO A 278 19.91 20.90 1.90
C PRO A 278 19.43 21.31 0.50
N GLU A 279 19.24 20.31 -0.36
CA GLU A 279 18.71 20.48 -1.71
C GLU A 279 17.34 19.81 -1.84
N PRO A 280 16.51 20.20 -2.83
CA PRO A 280 15.26 19.52 -3.11
C PRO A 280 15.46 18.04 -3.41
N VAL A 281 14.71 17.18 -2.71
CA VAL A 281 14.69 15.72 -2.89
C VAL A 281 13.26 15.20 -2.85
N VAL A 282 13.06 13.93 -3.18
CA VAL A 282 11.74 13.30 -3.05
C VAL A 282 11.42 13.10 -1.57
N GLU A 283 10.31 13.69 -1.12
CA GLU A 283 9.84 13.64 0.27
C GLU A 283 8.58 12.77 0.41
N LEU A 284 8.43 12.12 1.57
CA LEU A 284 7.19 11.43 1.91
C LEU A 284 6.21 12.40 2.57
N GLU A 285 4.96 12.42 2.09
CA GLU A 285 3.90 13.26 2.67
C GLU A 285 3.51 12.82 4.10
N ASN A 286 3.47 11.50 4.34
CA ASN A 286 2.97 10.92 5.59
C ASN A 286 3.92 9.85 6.18
N PRO A 287 5.17 10.22 6.52
CA PRO A 287 6.15 9.27 7.04
C PRO A 287 5.72 8.73 8.40
N LYS A 288 6.00 7.45 8.65
CA LYS A 288 5.70 6.79 9.94
C LYS A 288 6.71 7.15 11.02
N THR A 289 7.92 7.51 10.63
CA THR A 289 9.04 7.82 11.51
C THR A 289 9.84 8.98 10.93
N ILE A 290 10.47 9.77 11.79
CA ILE A 290 11.35 10.87 11.39
C ILE A 290 12.64 10.41 10.70
N GLU A 291 13.00 9.13 10.84
CA GLU A 291 14.19 8.54 10.21
C GLU A 291 14.02 8.33 8.70
N TYR A 292 12.77 8.27 8.21
CA TYR A 292 12.40 7.85 6.85
C TYR A 292 11.44 8.86 6.23
N THR A 293 11.91 10.07 6.00
CA THR A 293 11.12 11.20 5.50
C THR A 293 11.44 11.57 4.06
N VAL A 294 12.61 11.19 3.54
CA VAL A 294 13.04 11.49 2.17
C VAL A 294 13.70 10.28 1.52
N CYS A 295 13.70 10.21 0.19
CA CYS A 295 14.52 9.26 -0.56
C CYS A 295 15.98 9.74 -0.63
N ARG A 296 16.93 8.80 -0.59
CA ARG A 296 18.35 9.09 -0.79
C ARG A 296 18.63 9.60 -2.22
N SER A 297 19.36 10.71 -2.34
CA SER A 297 19.83 11.28 -3.62
C SER A 297 21.26 10.86 -3.98
N TRP A 298 21.97 10.24 -3.04
CA TRP A 298 23.33 9.73 -3.15
C TRP A 298 23.58 8.67 -2.06
N LEU A 299 24.58 7.81 -2.26
CA LEU A 299 24.80 6.61 -1.44
C LEU A 299 25.76 6.87 -0.28
N MET A 300 26.74 7.76 -0.48
CA MET A 300 27.79 8.07 0.51
C MET A 300 27.27 8.26 1.96
N PRO A 301 26.21 9.06 2.23
CA PRO A 301 25.76 9.28 3.60
C PRO A 301 25.17 8.02 4.24
N CYS A 302 24.58 7.14 3.43
CA CYS A 302 24.03 5.87 3.88
C CYS A 302 25.15 4.89 4.29
N LEU A 303 26.26 4.90 3.56
CA LEU A 303 27.48 4.16 3.94
C LEU A 303 28.10 4.72 5.22
N MET A 304 28.21 6.04 5.36
CA MET A 304 28.70 6.69 6.59
C MET A 304 27.84 6.34 7.81
N LYS A 305 26.51 6.35 7.66
CA LYS A 305 25.57 5.89 8.70
C LYS A 305 25.76 4.41 9.05
N THR A 306 26.08 3.58 8.07
CA THR A 306 26.38 2.15 8.29
C THR A 306 27.66 1.97 9.10
N LEU A 307 28.73 2.70 8.78
CA LEU A 307 29.97 2.71 9.56
C LEU A 307 29.72 3.22 11.00
N SER A 308 28.93 4.28 11.16
CA SER A 308 28.56 4.83 12.47
C SER A 308 27.92 3.78 13.39
N ARG A 309 27.01 2.97 12.85
CA ARG A 309 26.37 1.84 13.55
C ARG A 309 27.33 0.69 13.87
N ASN A 310 28.46 0.60 13.17
CA ASN A 310 29.45 -0.47 13.27
C ASN A 310 30.81 -0.03 13.82
N ARG A 311 30.92 1.17 14.41
CA ARG A 311 32.18 1.67 15.02
C ARG A 311 32.81 0.75 16.07
N HIS A 312 32.04 -0.17 16.66
CA HIS A 312 32.51 -1.15 17.64
C HIS A 312 33.07 -2.44 17.00
N ARG A 313 33.09 -2.53 15.67
CA ARG A 313 33.65 -3.66 14.92
C ARG A 313 35.11 -3.40 14.55
N GLU A 314 35.83 -4.48 14.28
CA GLU A 314 37.25 -4.42 13.91
C GLU A 314 37.48 -3.64 12.62
N TYR A 315 38.62 -2.95 12.57
CA TYR A 315 39.14 -2.26 11.39
C TYR A 315 40.17 -3.16 10.68
N PRO A 316 40.38 -3.01 9.36
CA PRO A 316 39.75 -2.04 8.46
C PRO A 316 38.31 -2.42 8.10
N GLN A 317 37.45 -1.40 7.99
CA GLN A 317 36.09 -1.58 7.47
C GLN A 317 36.03 -1.01 6.05
N ARG A 318 35.80 -1.89 5.07
CA ARG A 318 35.70 -1.56 3.64
C ARG A 318 34.33 -2.00 3.14
N ILE A 319 33.44 -1.04 2.94
CA ILE A 319 32.07 -1.31 2.50
C ILE A 319 31.75 -0.62 1.20
N PHE A 320 30.90 -1.22 0.39
CA PHE A 320 30.40 -0.62 -0.83
C PHE A 320 28.92 -0.97 -1.05
N GLU A 321 28.25 -0.20 -1.89
CA GLU A 321 26.88 -0.45 -2.32
C GLU A 321 26.74 -0.09 -3.80
N VAL A 322 26.08 -0.98 -4.56
CA VAL A 322 25.64 -0.72 -5.93
C VAL A 322 24.13 -0.70 -5.91
N ASP A 323 23.51 0.48 -5.97
CA ASP A 323 22.06 0.58 -5.89
C ASP A 323 21.55 1.94 -6.42
N ASP A 324 20.22 2.04 -6.52
CA ASP A 324 19.53 3.21 -7.02
C ASP A 324 19.48 4.35 -5.99
N VAL A 325 19.63 5.56 -6.50
CA VAL A 325 19.28 6.80 -5.81
C VAL A 325 18.17 7.51 -6.57
N VAL A 326 17.37 8.30 -5.87
CA VAL A 326 16.24 9.01 -6.46
C VAL A 326 16.61 10.46 -6.66
N ILE A 327 16.46 10.94 -7.89
CA ILE A 327 16.67 12.35 -8.24
C ILE A 327 15.39 12.94 -8.84
N LEU A 328 15.17 14.23 -8.57
CA LEU A 328 14.08 14.97 -9.20
C LEU A 328 14.40 15.17 -10.68
N ASP A 329 13.41 14.95 -11.53
CA ASP A 329 13.51 15.13 -12.98
C ASP A 329 12.15 15.54 -13.53
N GLU A 330 12.01 16.82 -13.87
CA GLU A 330 10.79 17.40 -14.41
C GLU A 330 10.38 16.79 -15.77
N ASN A 331 11.31 16.13 -16.46
CA ASN A 331 11.03 15.44 -17.72
C ASN A 331 10.55 13.99 -17.51
N SER A 332 10.60 13.47 -16.28
CA SER A 332 10.05 12.17 -15.92
C SER A 332 8.55 12.26 -15.71
N GLU A 333 7.79 11.23 -16.12
CA GLU A 333 6.33 11.14 -15.91
C GLU A 333 5.94 11.33 -14.45
N THR A 334 6.78 10.84 -13.52
CA THR A 334 6.54 10.90 -12.08
C THR A 334 7.23 12.09 -11.40
N GLY A 335 7.90 12.97 -12.14
CA GLY A 335 8.68 14.10 -11.60
C GLY A 335 10.00 13.70 -10.91
N ALA A 336 10.34 12.42 -10.92
CA ALA A 336 11.57 11.86 -10.37
C ALA A 336 12.01 10.63 -11.16
N ARG A 337 13.28 10.26 -11.06
CA ARG A 337 13.80 9.02 -11.63
C ARG A 337 14.89 8.40 -10.77
N ASN A 338 15.10 7.10 -10.95
CA ASN A 338 16.19 6.39 -10.34
C ASN A 338 17.48 6.57 -11.15
N VAL A 339 18.61 6.51 -10.44
CA VAL A 339 19.96 6.43 -11.02
C VAL A 339 20.75 5.36 -10.31
N ARG A 340 21.23 4.35 -11.05
CA ARG A 340 22.14 3.34 -10.49
C ARG A 340 23.51 3.96 -10.22
N LYS A 341 23.95 3.90 -8.96
CA LYS A 341 25.27 4.37 -8.53
C LYS A 341 26.06 3.26 -7.85
N LEU A 342 27.37 3.44 -7.80
CA LEU A 342 28.29 2.69 -6.95
C LEU A 342 28.90 3.68 -5.96
N ALA A 343 28.87 3.39 -4.67
CA ALA A 343 29.67 4.10 -3.68
C ALA A 343 30.47 3.11 -2.83
N ALA A 344 31.62 3.56 -2.33
CA ALA A 344 32.44 2.77 -1.43
C ALA A 344 33.13 3.67 -0.40
N VAL A 345 33.35 3.13 0.80
CA VAL A 345 34.08 3.78 1.90
C VAL A 345 35.03 2.78 2.55
N SER A 346 36.27 3.20 2.77
CA SER A 346 37.28 2.50 3.59
C SER A 346 37.57 3.35 4.82
N THR A 347 37.55 2.74 6.01
CA THR A 347 37.92 3.40 7.27
C THR A 347 38.89 2.53 8.06
N HIS A 348 40.01 3.13 8.48
CA HIS A 348 41.04 2.60 9.39
C HIS A 348 42.09 3.68 9.68
N SER A 349 43.02 3.42 10.59
CA SER A 349 44.03 4.39 11.06
C SER A 349 44.99 4.93 9.99
N GLU A 350 45.09 4.25 8.85
CA GLU A 350 46.02 4.56 7.75
C GLU A 350 45.29 4.91 6.46
N ALA A 351 43.96 5.08 6.50
CA ALA A 351 43.17 5.37 5.32
C ALA A 351 43.57 6.73 4.73
N ASP A 352 43.98 6.75 3.46
CA ASP A 352 44.46 7.94 2.76
C ASP A 352 43.96 8.04 1.32
N TYR A 353 44.15 9.21 0.71
CA TYR A 353 43.75 9.45 -0.68
C TYR A 353 44.34 8.43 -1.67
N ALA A 354 45.57 7.94 -1.44
CA ALA A 354 46.24 7.03 -2.36
C ALA A 354 45.55 5.65 -2.39
N GLU A 355 45.06 5.16 -1.25
CA GLU A 355 44.27 3.93 -1.16
C GLU A 355 43.02 4.00 -2.05
N ILE A 356 42.17 5.01 -1.86
CA ILE A 356 40.91 5.10 -2.60
C ILE A 356 41.14 5.40 -4.08
N ARG A 357 42.20 6.15 -4.39
CA ARG A 357 42.67 6.39 -5.75
C ARG A 357 43.04 5.08 -6.45
N ALA A 358 43.80 4.21 -5.79
CA ALA A 358 44.20 2.92 -6.36
C ALA A 358 42.99 2.01 -6.64
N VAL A 359 41.97 2.05 -5.77
CA VAL A 359 40.71 1.30 -5.97
C VAL A 359 39.96 1.81 -7.20
N VAL A 360 39.80 3.14 -7.34
CA VAL A 360 39.14 3.76 -8.51
C VAL A 360 39.93 3.49 -9.80
N ASP A 361 41.26 3.60 -9.77
CA ASP A 361 42.13 3.30 -10.92
C ASP A 361 41.96 1.84 -11.37
N ALA A 362 41.95 0.89 -10.42
CA ALA A 362 41.75 -0.52 -10.72
C ALA A 362 40.35 -0.80 -11.28
N LEU A 363 39.31 -0.24 -10.66
CA LEU A 363 37.92 -0.40 -11.09
C LEU A 363 37.72 0.13 -12.51
N LEU A 364 38.09 1.38 -12.78
CA LEU A 364 37.87 2.00 -14.09
C LEU A 364 38.74 1.38 -15.18
N LYS A 365 39.94 0.89 -14.84
CA LYS A 365 40.76 0.11 -15.76
C LYS A 365 40.15 -1.25 -16.10
N ILE A 366 39.57 -1.95 -15.13
CA ILE A 366 38.83 -3.20 -15.38
C ILE A 366 37.59 -2.91 -16.24
N LEU A 367 36.93 -1.79 -16.02
CA LEU A 367 35.81 -1.33 -16.85
C LEU A 367 36.26 -0.74 -18.19
N ASP A 368 37.57 -0.66 -18.46
CA ASP A 368 38.15 -0.11 -19.69
C ASP A 368 37.63 1.31 -19.99
N ILE A 369 37.66 2.18 -18.99
CA ILE A 369 37.27 3.60 -19.08
C ILE A 369 38.52 4.46 -18.97
N ASP A 370 38.76 5.30 -19.97
CA ASP A 370 39.77 6.35 -19.91
C ASP A 370 39.25 7.56 -19.14
N PHE A 371 40.01 7.99 -18.12
CA PHE A 371 39.62 9.09 -17.24
C PHE A 371 40.81 9.91 -16.76
N HIS A 372 40.53 11.12 -16.32
CA HIS A 372 41.43 11.95 -15.53
C HIS A 372 40.75 12.35 -14.23
N ILE A 373 41.55 12.77 -13.25
CA ILE A 373 41.04 13.28 -11.99
C ILE A 373 41.38 14.76 -11.89
N ASN A 374 40.34 15.58 -11.82
CA ASN A 374 40.46 17.02 -11.65
C ASN A 374 40.30 17.40 -10.19
N PRO A 375 41.16 18.30 -9.67
CA PRO A 375 40.95 18.86 -8.34
C PRO A 375 39.68 19.70 -8.33
N GLY A 376 39.02 19.74 -7.18
CA GLY A 376 37.85 20.59 -6.96
C GLY A 376 37.54 20.72 -5.48
N GLU A 377 36.35 21.23 -5.18
CA GLU A 377 35.91 21.45 -3.81
C GLU A 377 34.58 20.73 -3.56
N HIS A 378 34.47 20.08 -2.40
CA HIS A 378 33.21 19.52 -1.93
C HIS A 378 33.20 19.51 -0.40
N PRO A 379 32.19 20.11 0.27
CA PRO A 379 32.20 20.32 1.72
C PRO A 379 32.37 19.07 2.59
N SER A 380 31.95 17.91 2.07
CA SER A 380 32.07 16.63 2.77
C SER A 380 33.49 16.05 2.81
N PHE A 381 34.44 16.64 2.07
CA PHE A 381 35.81 16.14 1.92
C PHE A 381 36.84 17.18 2.39
N ILE A 382 38.06 16.74 2.65
CA ILE A 382 39.18 17.61 3.02
C ILE A 382 39.61 18.43 1.79
N ASP A 383 39.78 19.74 1.98
CA ASP A 383 40.25 20.65 0.94
C ASP A 383 41.60 20.19 0.36
N GLY A 384 41.68 20.10 -0.97
CA GLY A 384 42.86 19.60 -1.68
C GLY A 384 43.06 18.08 -1.62
N ARG A 385 42.18 17.32 -0.94
CA ARG A 385 42.19 15.84 -0.89
C ARG A 385 40.91 15.23 -1.46
N ILE A 386 40.36 15.87 -2.48
CA ILE A 386 39.24 15.41 -3.30
C ILE A 386 39.61 15.53 -4.78
N GLY A 387 39.12 14.59 -5.57
CA GLY A 387 39.15 14.66 -7.02
C GLY A 387 37.81 14.28 -7.65
N PHE A 388 37.44 14.99 -8.71
CA PHE A 388 36.33 14.62 -9.58
C PHE A 388 36.83 13.73 -10.71
N ILE A 389 36.11 12.63 -10.93
CA ILE A 389 36.45 11.64 -11.94
C ILE A 389 35.77 12.07 -13.23
N GLU A 390 36.55 12.39 -14.25
CA GLU A 390 36.02 12.84 -15.53
C GLU A 390 36.54 11.96 -16.67
N THR A 391 35.70 11.71 -17.66
CA THR A 391 36.13 11.09 -18.92
C THR A 391 37.03 12.04 -19.70
N THR A 392 37.78 11.49 -20.66
CA THR A 392 38.54 12.30 -21.63
C THR A 392 37.67 13.22 -22.49
N THR A 393 36.35 12.97 -22.55
CA THR A 393 35.34 13.83 -23.20
C THR A 393 34.83 14.96 -22.30
N GLY A 394 35.27 15.03 -21.05
CA GLY A 394 34.89 16.07 -20.07
C GLY A 394 33.62 15.78 -19.29
N GLU A 395 33.14 14.53 -19.28
CA GLU A 395 31.91 14.15 -18.58
C GLU A 395 32.23 13.63 -17.18
N ASN A 396 31.55 14.16 -16.16
CA ASN A 396 31.78 13.80 -14.76
C ASN A 396 31.11 12.46 -14.41
N LEU A 397 31.92 11.48 -14.01
CA LEU A 397 31.50 10.16 -13.56
C LEU A 397 31.17 10.11 -12.07
N GLY A 398 31.76 11.01 -11.27
CA GLY A 398 31.71 10.93 -9.82
C GLY A 398 32.86 11.64 -9.13
N PHE A 399 33.14 11.26 -7.89
CA PHE A 399 34.22 11.83 -7.09
C PHE A 399 34.89 10.77 -6.21
N LEU A 400 36.09 11.07 -5.73
CA LEU A 400 36.82 10.34 -4.70
C LEU A 400 37.54 11.31 -3.76
N GLY A 401 37.72 10.94 -2.49
CA GLY A 401 38.51 11.76 -1.58
C GLY A 401 38.56 11.27 -0.15
N GLU A 402 39.28 12.03 0.68
CA GLU A 402 39.31 11.89 2.13
C GLU A 402 38.17 12.67 2.78
N ILE A 403 37.36 11.99 3.60
CA ILE A 403 36.19 12.58 4.26
C ILE A 403 36.63 13.63 5.28
N HIS A 404 35.93 14.76 5.30
CA HIS A 404 36.26 15.88 6.19
C HIS A 404 36.10 15.49 7.67
N PRO A 405 37.01 15.92 8.58
CA PRO A 405 36.93 15.58 10.01
C PRO A 405 35.59 15.89 10.68
N GLU A 406 34.99 17.04 10.38
CA GLU A 406 33.66 17.41 10.89
C GLU A 406 32.54 16.45 10.42
N VAL A 407 32.64 15.87 9.21
CA VAL A 407 31.70 14.81 8.78
C VAL A 407 31.92 13.54 9.60
N LEU A 408 33.18 13.15 9.85
CA LEU A 408 33.48 12.00 10.70
C LEU A 408 32.91 12.20 12.11
N GLU A 409 33.06 13.39 12.69
CA GLU A 409 32.49 13.77 13.98
C GLU A 409 30.95 13.70 13.99
N ASN A 410 30.29 14.22 12.95
CA ASN A 410 28.83 14.16 12.80
C ASN A 410 28.30 12.71 12.77
N PHE A 411 29.08 11.77 12.21
CA PHE A 411 28.75 10.34 12.21
C PHE A 411 29.38 9.56 13.38
N GLY A 412 30.11 10.22 14.29
CA GLY A 412 30.75 9.59 15.44
C GLY A 412 31.83 8.55 15.07
N LEU A 413 32.60 8.83 14.02
CA LEU A 413 33.72 8.02 13.52
C LEU A 413 35.06 8.66 13.94
N GLU A 414 35.97 7.84 14.47
CA GLU A 414 37.27 8.31 14.99
C GLU A 414 38.42 8.12 13.99
N ASN A 415 38.34 7.07 13.15
CA ASN A 415 39.36 6.78 12.15
C ASN A 415 39.14 7.62 10.88
N PRO A 416 40.22 7.99 10.18
CA PRO A 416 40.08 8.61 8.87
C PRO A 416 39.31 7.67 7.93
N SER A 417 38.53 8.27 7.04
CA SER A 417 37.72 7.54 6.07
C SER A 417 37.90 8.14 4.70
N VAL A 418 38.00 7.26 3.70
CA VAL A 418 38.15 7.62 2.29
C VAL A 418 37.05 6.96 1.50
N GLY A 419 36.54 7.62 0.48
CA GLY A 419 35.45 7.07 -0.30
C GLY A 419 35.34 7.65 -1.70
N PHE A 420 34.53 6.99 -2.52
CA PHE A 420 34.15 7.45 -3.84
C PHE A 420 32.67 7.17 -4.10
N GLU A 421 32.07 7.90 -5.04
CA GLU A 421 30.75 7.60 -5.60
C GLU A 421 30.78 7.84 -7.11
N ILE A 422 30.26 6.89 -7.89
CA ILE A 422 30.27 6.87 -9.35
C ILE A 422 28.87 6.55 -9.90
N ASN A 423 28.49 7.22 -10.98
CA ASN A 423 27.26 6.94 -11.72
C ASN A 423 27.47 5.78 -12.71
N LEU A 424 26.89 4.61 -12.41
CA LEU A 424 27.05 3.41 -13.24
C LEU A 424 26.23 3.45 -14.53
N GLU A 425 25.07 4.09 -14.53
CA GLU A 425 24.29 4.23 -15.76
C GLU A 425 25.05 5.04 -16.81
N PHE A 426 25.78 6.05 -16.36
CA PHE A 426 26.57 6.86 -17.25
C PHE A 426 27.71 6.06 -17.89
N ILE A 427 28.43 5.27 -17.10
CA ILE A 427 29.47 4.34 -17.59
C ILE A 427 28.87 3.33 -18.59
N MET A 428 27.70 2.77 -18.27
CA MET A 428 27.01 1.84 -19.16
C MET A 428 26.66 2.47 -20.51
N ARG A 429 26.20 3.73 -20.52
CA ARG A 429 25.91 4.50 -21.75
C ARG A 429 27.17 4.76 -22.58
N LEU A 430 28.29 5.08 -21.94
CA LEU A 430 29.58 5.27 -22.63
C LEU A 430 30.04 3.99 -23.34
N LYS A 431 29.78 2.83 -22.74
CA LYS A 431 30.09 1.52 -23.34
C LYS A 431 29.08 1.09 -24.41
N GLY A 432 28.02 1.86 -24.65
CA GLY A 432 26.97 1.48 -25.60
C GLY A 432 26.12 0.30 -25.13
N LEU A 433 26.12 0.03 -23.83
CA LEU A 433 25.41 -1.09 -23.20
C LEU A 433 23.98 -0.71 -22.76
N ASP A 434 23.51 0.47 -23.15
CA ASP A 434 22.17 1.00 -22.86
C ASP A 434 21.06 0.40 -23.74
N GLY A 435 21.38 -0.59 -24.57
CA GLY A 435 20.45 -1.23 -25.48
C GLY A 435 20.09 -0.39 -26.71
N ASN A 436 20.75 0.75 -26.93
CA ASN A 436 20.55 1.55 -28.12
C ASN A 436 21.36 0.96 -29.31
N PRO A 437 20.70 0.45 -30.36
CA PRO A 437 21.39 -0.22 -31.48
C PRO A 437 22.31 0.72 -32.28
N LYS A 438 22.19 2.04 -32.12
CA LYS A 438 23.10 3.02 -32.76
C LYS A 438 24.40 3.25 -31.99
N ARG A 439 24.47 2.83 -30.71
CA ARG A 439 25.65 2.96 -29.83
C ARG A 439 26.23 1.62 -29.40
N ALA A 440 25.53 0.51 -29.68
CA ALA A 440 26.02 -0.83 -29.44
C ALA A 440 27.34 -1.06 -30.18
N HIS A 441 28.47 -1.02 -29.46
CA HIS A 441 29.70 -1.57 -29.95
C HIS A 441 29.55 -3.10 -30.01
N ALA A 442 29.70 -3.65 -31.22
CA ALA A 442 29.75 -5.08 -31.43
C ALA A 442 30.91 -5.68 -30.61
N ASP A 443 30.58 -6.65 -29.76
CA ASP A 443 31.49 -7.62 -29.14
C ASP A 443 32.85 -7.07 -28.66
N GLY A 444 32.88 -6.56 -27.43
CA GLY A 444 34.08 -6.50 -26.59
C GLY A 444 33.97 -7.50 -25.44
N PRO A 445 35.07 -7.98 -24.84
CA PRO A 445 35.08 -9.10 -23.89
C PRO A 445 34.60 -8.71 -22.48
N PHE A 446 33.58 -7.86 -22.38
CA PHE A 446 32.97 -7.45 -21.12
C PHE A 446 31.52 -7.86 -21.03
#